data_AF-K2A679-F1
#
_entry.id   AF-K2A679-F1
#
_cell.length_a   1.000
_cell.length_b   1.000
_cell.length_c   1.000
_cell.angle_alpha   90.00
_cell.angle_beta   90.00
_cell.angle_gamma   90.00
#
_symmetry.space_group_name_H-M   'P 1'
#
loop_
_entity.id
_entity.type
_entity.pdbx_description
1 polymer ?
#
loop_
_entity_poly.entity_id
_entity_poly.type
_entity_poly.pdbx_seq_one_letter_code
_entity_poly.pdbx_strand_id
1 'polypeptide(L)'
;MVQKIINKSQEFLNKKNSSILSAAAIIAISFLGSALLGLVRNRLLASHFFGGQEGILDVYFAAFVIPDTLFQLLVVGAISASFIPVYQEYFEKSTEESNWLARSVLSLICYAIILASLVISIFAVPISEAITHFTPEKVQI
;
A
#
# COMPACT_ATOMS: atom_id res chain seq x y z
N MET A 1 -11.28 -3.85 33.90
CA MET A 1 -12.07 -3.03 32.94
C MET A 1 -11.46 -3.07 31.54
N VAL A 2 -10.14 -2.88 31.40
CA VAL A 2 -9.40 -2.98 30.13
C VAL A 2 -9.53 -4.35 29.44
N GLN A 3 -9.42 -5.45 30.20
CA GLN A 3 -9.57 -6.81 29.64
C GLN A 3 -10.93 -7.07 28.97
N LYS A 4 -12.00 -6.43 29.47
CA LYS A 4 -13.36 -6.56 28.93
C LYS A 4 -13.49 -5.85 27.58
N ILE A 5 -12.77 -4.73 27.41
CA ILE A 5 -12.73 -3.96 26.16
C ILE A 5 -11.93 -4.72 25.11
N ILE A 6 -10.78 -5.30 25.50
CA ILE A 6 -9.94 -6.11 24.62
C ILE A 6 -10.66 -7.38 24.16
N ASN A 7 -11.35 -8.09 25.06
CA ASN A 7 -12.08 -9.30 24.67
C ASN A 7 -13.28 -8.98 23.76
N LYS A 8 -13.96 -7.83 24.00
CA LYS A 8 -15.10 -7.40 23.18
C LYS A 8 -14.67 -6.91 21.79
N SER A 9 -13.50 -6.29 21.67
CA SER A 9 -12.91 -5.99 20.37
C SER A 9 -12.45 -7.26 19.67
N GLN A 10 -11.87 -8.23 20.38
CA GLN A 10 -11.53 -9.53 19.79
C GLN A 10 -12.78 -10.28 19.29
N GLU A 11 -13.90 -10.30 20.02
CA GLU A 11 -15.16 -10.89 19.55
C GLU A 11 -15.73 -10.20 18.30
N PHE A 12 -15.63 -8.86 18.25
CA PHE A 12 -16.07 -8.10 17.07
C PHE A 12 -15.18 -8.37 15.85
N LEU A 13 -13.87 -8.56 16.06
CA LEU A 13 -12.88 -8.81 15.01
C LEU A 13 -12.89 -10.26 14.53
N ASN A 14 -13.15 -11.23 15.42
CA ASN A 14 -13.23 -12.67 15.10
C ASN A 14 -14.63 -13.13 14.67
N LYS A 15 -15.61 -12.23 14.56
CA LYS A 15 -16.91 -12.60 14.02
C LYS A 15 -16.72 -13.04 12.57
N LYS A 16 -16.87 -14.34 12.32
CA LYS A 16 -16.77 -14.95 10.99
C LYS A 16 -17.77 -14.21 10.08
N ASN A 17 -17.26 -13.43 9.14
CA ASN A 17 -18.10 -12.75 8.15
C ASN A 17 -18.79 -13.82 7.31
N SER A 18 -20.05 -14.10 7.61
CA SER A 18 -20.80 -15.22 7.02
C SER A 18 -21.26 -14.96 5.58
N SER A 19 -21.06 -13.72 5.09
CA SER A 19 -21.48 -13.30 3.75
C SER A 19 -20.38 -12.48 3.08
N ILE A 20 -20.20 -12.70 1.78
CA ILE A 20 -19.35 -11.89 0.88
C ILE A 20 -19.66 -10.40 1.03
N LEU A 21 -20.93 -10.05 1.25
CA LEU A 21 -21.36 -8.67 1.45
C LEU A 21 -20.74 -8.04 2.71
N SER A 22 -20.64 -8.79 3.81
CA SER A 22 -20.04 -8.31 5.07
C SER A 22 -18.54 -8.07 4.90
N ALA A 23 -17.84 -9.00 4.23
CA ALA A 23 -16.42 -8.86 3.93
C ALA A 23 -16.15 -7.66 2.99
N ALA A 24 -16.95 -7.52 1.92
CA ALA A 24 -16.86 -6.39 1.00
C ALA A 24 -17.13 -5.05 1.70
N ALA A 25 -18.12 -4.99 2.59
CA ALA A 25 -18.44 -3.79 3.36
C ALA A 25 -17.27 -3.37 4.27
N ILE A 26 -16.62 -4.32 4.93
CA ILE A 26 -15.44 -4.04 5.77
C ILE A 26 -14.31 -3.47 4.91
N ILE A 27 -14.00 -4.11 3.77
CA ILE A 27 -12.96 -3.61 2.85
C ILE A 27 -13.29 -2.20 2.37
N ALA A 28 -14.55 -1.96 1.97
CA ALA A 28 -14.98 -0.64 1.48
C ALA A 28 -14.86 0.44 2.57
N ILE A 29 -15.29 0.16 3.81
CA ILE A 29 -15.17 1.09 4.93
C ILE A 29 -13.69 1.33 5.27
N SER A 30 -12.85 0.30 5.27
CA SER A 30 -11.40 0.45 5.46
C SER A 30 -10.77 1.32 4.38
N PHE A 31 -11.17 1.14 3.12
CA PHE A 31 -10.68 1.93 2.00
C PHE A 31 -11.14 3.39 2.09
N LEU A 32 -12.41 3.62 2.41
CA LEU A 32 -12.95 4.96 2.68
C LEU A 32 -12.21 5.65 3.84
N GLY A 33 -11.98 4.94 4.94
CA GLY A 33 -11.20 5.45 6.07
C GLY A 33 -9.77 5.84 5.67
N SER A 34 -9.11 4.99 4.89
CA SER A 34 -7.78 5.27 4.34
C SER A 34 -7.78 6.51 3.42
N ALA A 35 -8.76 6.62 2.53
CA ALA A 35 -8.91 7.77 1.64
C ALA A 35 -9.13 9.08 2.40
N LEU A 36 -9.97 9.07 3.43
CA LEU A 36 -10.19 10.24 4.29
C LEU A 36 -8.91 10.66 5.02
N LEU A 37 -8.13 9.71 5.55
CA LEU A 37 -6.82 10.00 6.14
C LEU A 37 -5.85 10.58 5.11
N GLY A 38 -5.88 10.09 3.87
CA GLY A 38 -5.14 10.66 2.74
C GLY A 38 -5.53 12.10 2.44
N LEU A 39 -6.83 12.44 2.47
CA LEU A 39 -7.31 13.81 2.32
C LEU A 39 -6.82 14.71 3.45
N VAL A 40 -6.86 14.23 4.70
CA VAL A 40 -6.32 14.96 5.85
C VAL A 40 -4.82 15.19 5.69
N ARG A 41 -4.05 14.17 5.30
CA ARG A 41 -2.62 14.27 5.00
C ARG A 41 -2.36 15.37 3.97
N ASN A 42 -3.08 15.32 2.84
CA ASN A 42 -2.90 16.27 1.75
C ASN A 42 -3.27 17.70 2.19
N ARG A 43 -4.32 17.87 3.01
CA ARG A 43 -4.70 19.18 3.57
C ARG A 43 -3.64 19.73 4.50
N LEU A 44 -3.07 18.90 5.38
CA LEU A 44 -2.01 19.28 6.30
C LEU A 44 -0.75 19.69 5.53
N LEU A 45 -0.32 18.88 4.56
CA LEU A 45 0.82 19.19 3.69
C LEU A 45 0.60 20.49 2.91
N ALA A 46 -0.55 20.64 2.25
CA ALA A 46 -0.88 21.86 1.52
C ALA A 46 -0.90 23.10 2.43
N SER A 47 -1.37 22.98 3.68
CA SER A 47 -1.36 24.08 4.64
C SER A 47 0.04 24.44 5.16
N HIS A 48 0.92 23.45 5.28
CA HIS A 48 2.27 23.64 5.81
C HIS A 48 3.23 24.22 4.77
N PHE A 49 3.13 23.78 3.52
CA PHE A 49 3.97 24.23 2.41
C PHE A 49 3.36 25.39 1.60
N PHE A 50 2.26 25.99 2.08
CA PHE A 50 1.62 27.16 1.46
C PHE A 50 2.51 28.40 1.57
N GLY A 51 2.53 29.25 0.53
CA GLY A 51 3.23 30.55 0.57
C GLY A 51 4.64 30.56 -0.03
N GLY A 52 4.87 29.78 -1.10
CA GLY A 52 6.12 29.80 -1.88
C GLY A 52 6.98 28.53 -1.81
N GLN A 53 6.59 27.55 -0.99
CA GLN A 53 7.25 26.23 -0.91
C GLN A 53 6.50 25.13 -1.69
N GLU A 54 5.57 25.51 -2.56
CA GLU A 54 4.73 24.60 -3.35
C GLU A 54 5.58 23.65 -4.21
N GLY A 55 6.76 24.10 -4.64
CA GLY A 55 7.70 23.26 -5.39
C GLY A 55 8.21 22.03 -4.63
N ILE A 56 8.33 22.09 -3.31
CA ILE A 56 8.73 20.94 -2.47
C ILE A 56 7.58 19.94 -2.38
N LEU A 57 6.34 20.45 -2.32
CA LEU A 57 5.14 19.62 -2.29
C LEU A 57 4.93 18.87 -3.61
N ASP A 58 5.24 19.49 -4.75
CA ASP A 58 5.21 18.82 -6.06
C ASP A 58 6.20 17.65 -6.12
N VAL A 59 7.43 17.85 -5.62
CA VAL A 59 8.47 16.81 -5.57
C VAL A 59 8.04 15.67 -4.65
N TYR A 60 7.43 15.99 -3.50
CA TYR A 60 6.87 14.98 -2.59
C TYR A 60 5.83 14.12 -3.32
N PHE A 61 4.85 14.71 -3.99
CA PHE A 61 3.82 13.94 -4.70
C PHE A 61 4.40 13.15 -5.89
N ALA A 62 5.33 13.73 -6.64
CA ALA A 62 6.01 13.06 -7.74
C ALA A 62 6.77 11.81 -7.28
N ALA A 63 7.41 11.86 -6.11
CA ALA A 63 8.16 10.73 -5.55
C ALA A 63 7.27 9.49 -5.29
N PHE A 64 5.96 9.67 -5.07
CA PHE A 64 5.04 8.54 -4.87
C PHE A 64 4.52 7.92 -6.17
N VAL A 65 4.65 8.59 -7.32
CA VAL A 65 4.04 8.11 -8.58
C VAL A 65 4.58 6.73 -8.97
N ILE A 66 5.90 6.55 -8.97
CA ILE A 66 6.56 5.29 -9.34
C ILE A 66 6.17 4.14 -8.39
N PRO A 67 6.38 4.25 -7.07
CA PRO A 67 6.06 3.14 -6.16
C PRO A 67 4.56 2.85 -6.14
N ASP A 68 3.70 3.86 -6.22
CA ASP A 68 2.24 3.65 -6.20
C ASP A 68 1.77 2.96 -7.50
N THR A 69 2.33 3.33 -8.66
CA THR A 69 2.05 2.66 -9.93
C THR A 69 2.48 1.19 -9.90
N LEU A 70 3.68 0.89 -9.40
CA LEU A 70 4.16 -0.48 -9.26
C LEU A 70 3.27 -1.29 -8.31
N PHE A 71 2.84 -0.71 -7.20
CA PHE A 71 1.92 -1.35 -6.26
C PHE A 71 0.57 -1.67 -6.92
N GLN A 72 -0.02 -0.72 -7.63
CA GLN A 72 -1.28 -0.92 -8.33
C GLN A 72 -1.18 -2.01 -9.41
N LEU A 73 -0.11 -2.00 -10.22
CA LEU A 73 0.07 -2.97 -11.30
C LEU A 73 0.37 -4.39 -10.77
N LEU A 74 1.37 -4.49 -9.89
CA LEU A 74 1.88 -5.78 -9.43
C LEU A 74 1.01 -6.37 -8.34
N VAL A 75 0.66 -5.60 -7.30
CA VAL A 75 -0.05 -6.14 -6.14
C VAL A 75 -1.53 -6.25 -6.43
N VAL A 76 -2.19 -5.12 -6.73
CA VAL A 76 -3.65 -5.10 -6.95
C VAL A 76 -4.03 -5.83 -8.24
N GLY A 77 -3.23 -5.69 -9.29
CA GLY A 77 -3.45 -6.36 -10.57
C GLY A 77 -2.98 -7.82 -10.57
N ALA A 78 -1.68 -8.02 -10.81
CA ALA A 78 -1.15 -9.35 -11.15
C ALA A 78 -1.17 -10.36 -9.99
N ILE A 79 -0.68 -9.94 -8.82
CA ILE A 79 -0.51 -10.83 -7.66
C ILE A 79 -1.87 -11.16 -7.05
N SER A 80 -2.74 -10.18 -6.75
CA SER A 80 -4.05 -10.49 -6.16
C SER A 80 -4.90 -11.42 -7.03
N ALA A 81 -4.90 -11.23 -8.35
CA ALA A 81 -5.67 -12.06 -9.28
C ALA A 81 -5.20 -13.52 -9.34
N SER A 82 -3.90 -13.77 -9.15
CA SER A 82 -3.30 -15.10 -9.20
C SER A 82 -3.15 -15.76 -7.83
N PHE A 83 -2.83 -14.97 -6.81
CA PHE A 83 -2.54 -15.46 -5.46
C PHE A 83 -3.79 -15.91 -4.72
N ILE A 84 -4.89 -15.16 -4.79
CA ILE A 84 -6.11 -15.49 -4.01
C ILE A 84 -6.66 -16.87 -4.39
N PRO A 85 -6.86 -17.22 -5.69
CA PRO A 85 -7.35 -18.54 -6.07
C PRO A 85 -6.39 -19.67 -5.67
N VAL A 86 -5.09 -19.49 -5.87
CA VAL A 86 -4.08 -20.49 -5.50
C VAL A 86 -4.03 -20.66 -3.98
N TYR A 87 -4.06 -19.59 -3.22
CA TYR A 87 -4.09 -19.65 -1.76
C TYR A 87 -5.33 -20.40 -1.25
N GLN A 88 -6.50 -20.18 -1.86
CA GLN A 88 -7.73 -20.91 -1.50
C GLN A 88 -7.57 -22.42 -1.73
N GLU A 89 -6.98 -22.84 -2.85
CA GLU A 89 -6.75 -24.27 -3.13
C GLU A 89 -5.83 -24.94 -2.09
N TYR A 90 -4.77 -24.24 -1.66
CA TYR A 90 -3.89 -24.73 -0.61
C TYR A 90 -4.57 -24.71 0.77
N PHE A 91 -5.38 -23.70 1.04
CA PHE A 91 -6.12 -23.56 2.30
C PHE A 91 -7.15 -24.68 2.49
N GLU A 92 -7.79 -25.13 1.41
CA GLU A 92 -8.71 -26.27 1.46
C GLU A 92 -8.00 -27.60 1.79
N LYS A 93 -6.72 -27.74 1.44
CA LYS A 93 -5.92 -28.95 1.71
C LYS A 93 -5.34 -28.94 3.12
N SER A 94 -4.60 -27.88 3.46
CA SER A 94 -3.95 -27.75 4.77
C SER A 94 -3.62 -26.29 5.07
N THR A 95 -4.00 -25.85 6.26
CA THR A 95 -3.64 -24.53 6.79
C THR A 95 -2.12 -24.34 6.89
N GLU A 96 -1.35 -25.40 7.09
CA GLU A 96 0.11 -25.30 7.17
C GLU A 96 0.72 -24.98 5.80
N GLU A 97 0.24 -25.66 4.74
CA GLU A 97 0.72 -25.44 3.38
C GLU A 97 0.30 -24.07 2.85
N SER A 98 -0.93 -23.62 3.15
CA SER A 98 -1.38 -22.27 2.77
C SER A 98 -0.56 -21.18 3.48
N ASN A 99 -0.25 -21.36 4.76
CA ASN A 99 0.58 -20.43 5.51
C ASN A 99 2.02 -20.41 4.99
N TRP A 100 2.58 -21.58 4.61
CA TRP A 100 3.88 -21.64 3.96
C TRP A 100 3.89 -20.89 2.63
N LEU A 101 2.85 -21.06 1.80
CA LEU A 101 2.71 -20.34 0.54
C LEU A 101 2.63 -18.82 0.77
N ALA A 102 1.76 -18.37 1.67
CA ALA A 102 1.61 -16.95 1.98
C ALA A 102 2.92 -16.32 2.49
N ARG A 103 3.65 -17.02 3.37
CA ARG A 103 4.95 -16.56 3.87
C ARG A 103 5.97 -16.47 2.74
N SER A 104 6.04 -17.48 1.88
CA SER A 104 6.97 -17.51 0.76
C SER A 104 6.71 -16.39 -0.24
N VAL A 105 5.45 -16.17 -0.61
CA VAL A 105 5.03 -15.09 -1.51
C VAL A 105 5.28 -13.73 -0.88
N LEU A 106 4.95 -13.55 0.40
CA LEU A 106 5.20 -12.29 1.11
C LEU A 106 6.70 -11.98 1.18
N SER A 107 7.54 -12.97 1.51
CA SER A 107 8.99 -12.82 1.50
C SER A 107 9.50 -12.44 0.11
N LEU A 108 9.02 -13.10 -0.96
CA LEU A 108 9.38 -12.77 -2.33
C LEU A 108 9.02 -11.32 -2.69
N ILE A 109 7.81 -10.87 -2.34
CA ILE A 109 7.36 -9.49 -2.58
C ILE A 109 8.24 -8.51 -1.81
N CYS A 110 8.55 -8.79 -0.54
CA CYS A 110 9.46 -7.95 0.25
C CYS A 110 10.84 -7.84 -0.40
N TYR A 111 11.43 -8.96 -0.83
CA TYR A 111 12.72 -8.95 -1.53
C TYR A 111 12.65 -8.18 -2.86
N ALA A 112 11.57 -8.37 -3.63
CA ALA A 112 11.36 -7.64 -4.88
C ALA A 112 11.24 -6.13 -4.65
N ILE A 113 10.52 -5.70 -3.60
CA ILE A 113 10.40 -4.27 -3.24
C ILE A 113 11.75 -3.71 -2.78
N ILE A 114 12.51 -4.45 -1.97
CA ILE A 114 13.85 -4.01 -1.54
C ILE A 114 14.77 -3.85 -2.75
N LEU A 115 14.78 -4.83 -3.66
CA LEU A 115 15.57 -4.76 -4.89
C LEU A 115 15.12 -3.61 -5.78
N ALA A 116 13.82 -3.44 -6.00
CA ALA A 116 13.27 -2.34 -6.78
C ALA A 116 13.65 -0.98 -6.15
N SER A 117 13.55 -0.86 -4.83
CA SER A 117 13.96 0.34 -4.09
C SER A 117 15.45 0.66 -4.28
N LEU A 118 16.33 -0.35 -4.20
CA LEU A 118 17.76 -0.19 -4.47
C LEU A 118 18.03 0.27 -5.90
N VAL A 119 17.39 -0.35 -6.89
CA VAL A 119 17.53 0.03 -8.30
C VAL A 119 17.03 1.46 -8.52
N ILE A 120 15.84 1.80 -8.00
CA ILE A 120 15.29 3.16 -8.11
C ILE A 120 16.21 4.17 -7.43
N SER A 121 16.81 3.83 -6.28
CA SER A 121 17.74 4.73 -5.58
C SER A 121 19.03 4.99 -6.39
N ILE A 122 19.54 4.00 -7.13
CA ILE A 122 20.74 4.17 -7.98
C ILE A 122 20.40 5.01 -9.22
N PHE A 123 19.23 4.77 -9.82
CA PHE A 123 18.79 5.45 -11.03
C PHE A 123 17.84 6.64 -10.75
N ALA A 124 17.84 7.16 -9.53
CA ALA A 124 16.86 8.17 -9.11
C ALA A 124 16.88 9.42 -9.99
N VAL A 125 18.09 9.91 -10.33
CA VAL A 125 18.32 11.10 -11.16
C VAL A 125 17.84 10.92 -12.61
N PRO A 126 18.28 9.90 -13.37
CA PRO A 126 17.79 9.73 -14.74
C PRO A 126 16.30 9.39 -14.81
N ILE A 127 15.77 8.69 -13.80
CA ILE A 127 14.34 8.35 -13.74
C ILE A 127 13.50 9.61 -13.45
N SER A 128 13.95 10.50 -12.57
CA SER A 128 13.22 11.75 -12.29
C SER A 128 13.19 12.67 -13.51
N GLU A 129 14.31 12.82 -14.21
CA GLU A 129 14.38 13.62 -15.46
C GLU A 129 13.49 13.06 -16.57
N ALA A 130 13.34 11.73 -16.67
CA ALA A 130 12.52 11.09 -17.69
C ALA A 130 11.01 11.18 -17.41
N ILE A 131 10.61 11.10 -16.13
CA ILE A 131 9.20 11.06 -15.72
C ILE A 131 8.64 12.46 -15.48
N THR A 132 9.48 13.39 -15.07
CA THR A 132 9.07 14.73 -14.69
C THR A 132 9.81 15.75 -15.54
N HIS A 133 9.07 16.54 -16.33
CA HIS A 133 9.62 17.71 -17.03
C HIS A 133 9.96 18.85 -16.04
N PHE A 134 10.54 18.54 -14.87
CA PHE A 134 10.90 19.53 -13.87
C PHE A 134 12.12 20.33 -14.33
N THR A 135 12.06 21.65 -14.16
CA THR A 135 13.18 22.57 -14.37
C THR A 135 14.34 22.20 -13.41
N PRO A 136 15.62 22.32 -13.82
CA PRO A 136 16.78 21.81 -13.06
C PRO A 136 16.91 22.30 -11.61
N GLU A 137 16.27 23.42 -11.26
CA GLU A 137 16.27 24.00 -9.91
C GLU A 137 15.60 23.11 -8.84
N LYS A 138 14.65 22.23 -9.22
CA LYS A 138 13.94 21.35 -8.25
C LYS A 138 14.64 20.01 -8.01
N VAL A 139 15.69 19.67 -8.78
CA VAL A 139 16.41 18.38 -8.70
C VAL A 139 17.61 18.47 -7.73
N GLN A 140 18.07 19.67 -7.41
CA GLN A 140 19.29 19.90 -6.61
C GLN A 140 19.04 20.28 -5.13
N ILE A 141 17.79 20.26 -4.66
CA ILE A 141 17.44 20.51 -3.26
C ILE A 141 17.49 19.20 -2.47
#